data_AF-A0L486-F1
#
_entry.id   AF-A0L486-F1
#
_cell.length_a   1.000
_cell.length_b   1.000
_cell.length_c   1.000
_cell.angle_alpha   90.00
_cell.angle_beta   90.00
_cell.angle_gamma   90.00
#
_symmetry.space_group_name_H-M   'P 1'
#
loop_
_entity.id
_entity.type
_entity.pdbx_description
1 polymer ?
#
loop_
_entity_poly.entity_id
_entity_poly.type
_entity_poly.pdbx_seq_one_letter_code
_entity_poly.pdbx_strand_id
1 'polypeptide(L)'
;MARVTVDDCVQHVSNRFELVILAAKRARQLAKGAEPEVSVDRDKNTVVALREIAESKLNMDDLRRMEETVVEEEVVDEVIRFEIADLAVSDDLADGDAANDLQGEEDDLGLGLDEAEDLGF
;
A
#
# COMPACT_ATOMS: atom_id res chain seq x y z
N MET A 1 31.60 -13.72 10.93
CA MET A 1 30.36 -13.35 10.22
C MET A 1 30.76 -12.64 8.94
N ALA A 2 30.60 -13.30 7.80
CA ALA A 2 31.06 -12.77 6.51
C ALA A 2 30.20 -11.57 6.11
N ARG A 3 30.86 -10.49 5.70
CA ARG A 3 30.20 -9.30 5.16
C ARG A 3 29.71 -9.65 3.76
N VAL A 4 28.41 -9.85 3.58
CA VAL A 4 27.83 -9.96 2.22
C VAL A 4 28.12 -8.67 1.47
N THR A 5 28.60 -8.83 0.24
CA THR A 5 28.82 -7.71 -0.66
C THR A 5 27.68 -7.61 -1.66
N VAL A 6 27.43 -6.40 -2.17
CA VAL A 6 26.45 -6.20 -3.24
C VAL A 6 26.84 -6.98 -4.49
N ASP A 7 28.13 -7.24 -4.68
CA ASP A 7 28.65 -7.99 -5.83
C ASP A 7 28.12 -9.44 -5.85
N ASP A 8 28.02 -10.09 -4.68
CA ASP A 8 27.45 -11.43 -4.54
C ASP A 8 25.96 -11.47 -4.92
N CYS A 9 25.24 -10.39 -4.63
CA CYS A 9 23.82 -10.27 -4.94
C CYS A 9 23.57 -10.01 -6.44
N VAL A 10 24.43 -9.20 -7.06
CA VAL A 10 24.29 -8.79 -8.47
C VAL A 10 24.53 -9.96 -9.45
N GLN A 11 25.27 -10.99 -9.02
CA GLN A 11 25.41 -12.24 -9.79
C GLN A 11 24.07 -12.97 -9.99
N HIS A 12 23.10 -12.77 -9.08
CA HIS A 12 21.79 -13.41 -9.12
C HIS A 12 20.71 -12.48 -9.70
N VAL A 13 20.80 -11.18 -9.41
CA VAL A 13 19.89 -10.15 -9.92
C VAL A 13 20.70 -9.06 -10.60
N SER A 14 20.74 -9.08 -11.94
CA SER A 14 21.59 -8.19 -12.73
C SER A 14 21.21 -6.71 -12.57
N ASN A 15 19.92 -6.41 -12.41
CA ASN A 15 19.44 -5.06 -12.20
C ASN A 15 19.53 -4.66 -10.72
N ARG A 16 20.35 -3.64 -10.43
CA ARG A 16 20.58 -3.16 -9.06
C ARG A 16 19.34 -2.52 -8.42
N PHE A 17 18.49 -1.87 -9.21
CA PHE A 17 17.23 -1.31 -8.70
C PHE A 17 16.24 -2.43 -8.37
N GLU A 18 16.15 -3.42 -9.24
CA GLU A 18 15.33 -4.62 -8.99
C GLU A 18 15.80 -5.35 -7.74
N LEU A 19 17.12 -5.52 -7.57
CA LEU A 19 17.71 -6.12 -6.37
C LEU A 19 17.24 -5.42 -5.10
N VAL A 20 17.26 -4.08 -5.07
CA VAL A 20 16.79 -3.30 -3.91
C VAL A 20 15.30 -3.55 -3.64
N ILE A 21 14.47 -3.56 -4.68
CA ILE A 21 13.03 -3.80 -4.55
C ILE A 21 12.76 -5.22 -4.04
N LEU A 22 13.42 -6.23 -4.61
CA LEU A 22 13.28 -7.64 -4.21
C LEU A 22 13.76 -7.87 -2.76
N ALA A 23 14.93 -7.32 -2.41
CA ALA A 23 15.44 -7.40 -1.03
C ALA A 23 14.48 -6.73 -0.04
N ALA A 24 13.91 -5.57 -0.39
CA ALA A 24 12.91 -4.89 0.45
C ALA A 24 11.61 -5.69 0.58
N LYS A 25 11.12 -6.32 -0.51
CA LYS A 25 9.97 -7.24 -0.48
C LYS A 25 10.23 -8.40 0.47
N ARG A 26 11.37 -9.08 0.34
CA ARG A 26 11.73 -10.20 1.21
C ARG A 26 11.91 -9.77 2.67
N ALA A 27 12.58 -8.64 2.92
CA ALA A 27 12.75 -8.12 4.27
C ALA A 27 11.40 -7.83 4.96
N ARG A 28 10.39 -7.37 4.22
CA ARG A 28 9.01 -7.22 4.74
C ARG A 28 8.35 -8.55 5.08
N GLN A 29 8.56 -9.60 4.30
CA GLN A 29 8.06 -10.95 4.64
C GLN A 29 8.69 -11.46 5.93
N LEU A 30 10.01 -11.33 6.06
CA LEU A 30 10.72 -11.70 7.28
C LEU A 30 10.22 -10.87 8.48
N ALA A 31 9.88 -9.60 8.28
CA ALA A 31 9.27 -8.76 9.31
C ALA A 31 7.85 -9.23 9.69
N LYS A 32 7.10 -9.80 8.75
CA LYS A 32 5.79 -10.43 8.99
C LYS A 32 5.89 -11.83 9.60
N GLY A 33 7.10 -12.33 9.88
CA GLY A 33 7.33 -13.64 10.50
C GLY A 33 7.52 -14.80 9.52
N ALA A 34 7.81 -14.52 8.24
CA ALA A 34 8.22 -15.58 7.30
C ALA A 34 9.51 -16.26 7.76
N GLU A 35 9.63 -17.56 7.48
CA GLU A 35 10.80 -18.35 7.86
C GLU A 35 12.02 -17.95 7.00
N PRO A 36 13.19 -17.71 7.63
CA PRO A 36 14.42 -17.40 6.93
C PRO A 36 15.11 -18.67 6.41
N GLU A 37 15.63 -18.63 5.18
CA GLU A 37 16.37 -19.74 4.54
C GLU A 37 17.86 -19.76 4.90
N VAL A 38 18.32 -18.71 5.58
CA VAL A 38 19.69 -18.54 6.06
C VAL A 38 19.70 -18.39 7.58
N SER A 39 20.84 -18.69 8.21
CA SER A 39 21.01 -18.50 9.64
C SER A 39 20.84 -17.03 10.00
N VAL A 40 19.79 -16.74 10.79
CA VAL A 40 19.56 -15.41 11.35
C VAL A 40 20.40 -15.28 12.62
N ASP A 41 21.51 -14.59 12.48
CA ASP A 41 22.34 -14.20 13.62
C ASP A 41 21.75 -12.92 14.27
N ARG A 42 22.56 -11.89 14.51
CA ARG A 42 22.13 -10.55 15.01
C ARG A 42 21.85 -9.57 13.86
N ASP A 43 21.39 -10.09 12.73
CA ASP A 43 21.17 -9.30 11.53
C ASP A 43 19.76 -8.71 11.47
N LYS A 44 19.65 -7.54 10.84
CA LYS A 44 18.35 -7.00 10.45
C LYS A 44 17.77 -7.82 9.30
N ASN A 45 16.45 -7.87 9.18
CA ASN A 45 15.74 -8.56 8.10
C ASN A 45 16.23 -8.15 6.69
N THR A 46 16.69 -6.91 6.52
CA THR A 46 17.30 -6.44 5.27
C THR A 46 18.60 -7.16 4.92
N VAL A 47 19.45 -7.44 5.91
CA VAL A 47 20.72 -8.15 5.71
C VAL A 47 20.46 -9.65 5.52
N VAL A 48 19.50 -10.20 6.25
CA VAL A 48 19.05 -11.59 6.05
C VAL A 48 18.55 -11.78 4.62
N ALA A 49 17.66 -10.91 4.13
CA ALA A 49 17.16 -10.96 2.76
C ALA A 49 18.29 -10.88 1.70
N LEU A 50 19.28 -10.00 1.89
CA LEU A 50 20.43 -9.91 0.99
C LEU A 50 21.31 -11.18 1.02
N ARG A 51 21.46 -11.81 2.18
CA ARG A 51 22.16 -13.11 2.30
C ARG A 51 21.42 -14.22 1.57
N GLU A 52 20.10 -14.29 1.73
CA GLU A 52 19.29 -15.27 1.03
C GLU A 52 19.39 -15.10 -0.49
N ILE A 53 19.46 -13.85 -1.00
CA ILE A 53 19.69 -13.56 -2.41
C ILE A 53 21.11 -13.95 -2.85
N ALA A 54 22.13 -13.61 -2.06
CA ALA A 54 23.54 -13.92 -2.37
C ALA A 54 23.82 -15.44 -2.35
N GLU A 55 23.13 -16.21 -1.51
CA GLU A 55 23.25 -17.67 -1.43
C GLU A 55 22.30 -18.41 -2.40
N SER A 56 21.54 -17.69 -3.24
CA SER A 56 20.56 -18.26 -4.17
C SER A 56 19.52 -19.18 -3.51
N LYS A 57 19.11 -18.87 -2.27
CA LYS A 57 18.15 -19.68 -1.51
C LYS A 57 16.70 -19.28 -1.71
N LEU A 58 16.45 -18.19 -2.43
CA LEU A 58 15.11 -17.74 -2.76
C LEU A 58 14.81 -18.00 -4.22
N ASN A 59 13.59 -18.46 -4.48
CA ASN A 59 13.07 -18.46 -5.84
C ASN A 59 12.71 -17.02 -6.23
N MET A 60 13.53 -16.42 -7.09
CA MET A 60 13.34 -15.03 -7.53
C MET A 60 12.03 -14.83 -8.28
N ASP A 61 11.53 -15.85 -8.98
CA ASP A 61 10.27 -15.75 -9.73
C ASP A 61 9.07 -15.68 -8.79
N ASP A 62 9.12 -16.39 -7.66
CA ASP A 62 8.08 -16.31 -6.63
C ASP A 62 8.12 -14.93 -5.97
N LEU A 63 9.31 -14.41 -5.67
CA LEU A 63 9.48 -13.09 -5.05
C LEU A 63 9.04 -11.94 -5.98
N ARG A 64 9.21 -12.12 -7.31
CA ARG A 64 8.68 -11.22 -8.34
C ARG A 64 7.16 -11.29 -8.40
N ARG A 65 6.57 -12.49 -8.46
CA ARG A 65 5.11 -12.70 -8.53
C ARG A 65 4.34 -12.16 -7.33
N MET A 66 5.00 -11.92 -6.20
CA MET A 66 4.41 -11.23 -5.04
C MET A 66 4.15 -9.73 -5.29
N GLU A 67 3.98 -9.33 -6.55
CA GLU A 67 3.42 -8.06 -7.02
C GLU A 67 1.94 -7.92 -6.63
N GLU A 68 1.62 -7.96 -5.34
CA GLU A 68 0.39 -7.40 -4.79
C GLU A 68 0.39 -7.54 -3.27
N THR A 69 0.83 -6.49 -2.58
CA THR A 69 0.20 -6.17 -1.30
C THR A 69 -0.24 -4.73 -1.44
N VAL A 70 -1.51 -4.59 -1.78
CA VAL A 70 -2.41 -3.49 -1.46
C VAL A 70 -1.79 -2.64 -0.35
N VAL A 71 -1.47 -1.38 -0.65
CA VAL A 71 -1.36 -0.40 0.43
C VAL A 71 -2.75 -0.40 1.02
N GLU A 72 -2.92 -0.98 2.20
CA GLU A 72 -4.23 -1.03 2.87
C GLU A 72 -4.81 0.38 2.81
N GLU A 73 -5.92 0.56 2.09
CA GLU A 73 -6.55 1.87 1.91
C GLU A 73 -6.77 2.54 3.28
N GLU A 74 -7.02 1.75 4.33
CA GLU A 74 -7.17 2.24 5.70
C GLU A 74 -5.96 3.03 6.22
N VAL A 75 -4.72 2.63 5.92
CA VAL A 75 -3.52 3.37 6.37
C VAL A 75 -3.35 4.64 5.56
N VAL A 76 -3.73 4.63 4.28
CA VAL A 76 -3.68 5.81 3.41
C VAL A 76 -4.72 6.83 3.84
N ASP A 77 -5.94 6.38 4.13
CA ASP A 77 -7.03 7.22 4.63
C ASP A 77 -6.72 7.82 5.99
N GLU A 78 -6.10 7.07 6.91
CA GLU A 78 -5.74 7.60 8.23
C GLU A 78 -4.62 8.66 8.12
N VAL A 79 -3.62 8.44 7.26
CA VAL A 79 -2.56 9.42 6.99
C VAL A 79 -3.12 10.67 6.32
N ILE A 80 -3.94 10.50 5.27
CA ILE A 80 -4.60 11.61 4.58
C ILE A 80 -5.48 12.38 5.56
N ARG A 81 -6.29 11.69 6.37
CA ARG A 81 -7.16 12.33 7.37
C ARG A 81 -6.36 13.14 8.39
N PHE A 82 -5.22 12.62 8.84
CA PHE A 82 -4.34 13.33 9.75
C PHE A 82 -3.74 14.60 9.10
N GLU A 83 -3.28 14.51 7.85
CA GLU A 83 -2.75 15.67 7.11
C GLU A 83 -3.83 16.72 6.80
N ILE A 84 -5.05 16.33 6.46
CA ILE A 84 -6.15 17.28 6.21
C ILE A 84 -6.59 17.96 7.52
N ALA A 85 -6.59 17.25 8.65
CA ALA A 85 -6.97 17.82 9.95
C ALA A 85 -6.01 18.93 10.40
N ASP A 86 -4.70 18.78 10.15
CA ASP A 86 -3.70 19.82 10.46
C ASP A 86 -3.83 21.06 9.55
N LEU A 87 -4.32 20.88 8.31
CA LEU A 87 -4.57 21.98 7.36
C LEU A 87 -5.92 22.70 7.61
N ALA A 88 -6.92 22.01 8.17
CA ALA A 88 -8.26 22.57 8.39
C ALA A 88 -8.36 23.52 9.61
N VAL A 89 -7.28 23.76 10.36
CA VAL A 89 -7.24 24.65 11.54
C VAL A 89 -7.24 26.15 11.15
N SER A 90 -7.87 26.53 10.04
CA SER A 90 -7.85 27.92 9.55
C SER A 90 -9.18 28.48 9.02
N ASP A 91 -10.33 27.84 9.29
CA ASP A 91 -11.66 28.31 8.83
C ASP A 91 -12.56 28.88 9.95
N ASP A 92 -11.98 29.64 10.89
CA ASP A 92 -12.75 30.51 11.82
C ASP A 92 -13.13 31.84 11.13
N LEU A 93 -13.69 31.77 9.91
CA LEU A 93 -14.11 32.92 9.09
C LEU A 93 -15.53 32.75 8.55
N ALA A 94 -16.57 32.82 9.40
CA ALA A 94 -17.89 33.31 8.97
C ALA A 94 -18.82 33.58 10.16
N ASP A 95 -18.80 34.83 10.66
CA ASP A 95 -19.98 35.47 11.23
C ASP A 95 -21.12 35.46 10.19
N GLY A 96 -22.31 34.96 10.54
CA GLY A 96 -23.43 34.84 9.61
C GLY A 96 -24.77 34.59 10.31
N ASP A 97 -25.25 35.61 11.03
CA ASP A 97 -26.64 35.77 11.49
C ASP A 97 -27.62 35.78 10.30
N ALA A 98 -28.49 34.77 10.18
CA ALA A 98 -29.77 34.87 9.46
C ALA A 98 -30.67 33.64 9.69
N ALA A 99 -31.74 33.85 10.46
CA ALA A 99 -33.12 33.37 10.25
C ALA A 99 -33.30 31.99 9.58
N ASN A 100 -33.76 30.95 10.27
CA ASN A 100 -35.20 30.74 10.55
C ASN A 100 -36.15 31.38 9.51
N ASP A 101 -36.18 30.84 8.30
CA ASP A 101 -37.37 30.88 7.43
C ASP A 101 -37.24 29.78 6.37
N LEU A 102 -38.37 29.25 5.90
CA LEU A 102 -38.57 28.11 4.97
C LEU A 102 -38.99 26.78 5.63
N GLN A 103 -40.18 26.83 6.23
CA GLN A 103 -41.17 25.75 6.10
C GLN A 103 -41.82 25.82 4.71
N GLY A 104 -42.06 24.66 4.07
CA GLY A 104 -42.69 24.51 2.74
C GLY A 104 -41.63 24.44 1.63
N GLU A 105 -41.63 23.52 0.67
CA GLU A 105 -42.71 22.77 0.03
C GLU A 105 -42.34 21.30 -0.18
N GLU A 106 -43.30 20.41 0.09
CA GLU A 106 -43.37 19.09 -0.54
C GLU A 106 -43.73 19.32 -2.01
N ASP A 107 -42.94 18.86 -2.96
CA ASP A 107 -43.42 18.56 -4.32
C ASP A 107 -42.47 17.58 -5.02
N ASP A 108 -42.96 16.35 -5.14
CA ASP A 108 -42.95 15.53 -6.35
C ASP A 108 -41.67 15.46 -7.19
N LEU A 109 -40.80 14.48 -6.89
CA LEU A 109 -40.02 13.82 -7.94
C LEU A 109 -40.06 12.30 -7.74
N GLY A 110 -41.22 11.72 -8.07
CA GLY A 110 -41.36 10.30 -8.35
C GLY A 110 -40.52 9.89 -9.56
N LEU A 111 -39.26 9.51 -9.34
CA LEU A 111 -38.45 8.82 -10.35
C LEU A 111 -38.87 7.35 -10.39
N GLY A 112 -39.91 7.09 -11.18
CA GLY A 112 -40.42 5.76 -11.50
C GLY A 112 -39.32 4.88 -12.08
N LEU A 113 -39.01 3.83 -11.33
CA LEU A 113 -38.39 2.61 -11.83
C LEU A 113 -39.50 1.82 -12.52
N ASP A 114 -39.64 1.90 -13.84
CA ASP A 114 -40.35 0.91 -14.64
C ASP A 114 -39.82 0.93 -16.08
N GLU A 115 -39.35 -0.25 -16.50
CA GLU A 115 -39.49 -0.84 -17.84
C GLU A 115 -38.99 -0.03 -19.06
N ALA A 116 -37.76 -0.35 -19.48
CA ALA A 116 -37.42 -0.41 -20.89
C ALA A 116 -37.23 -1.88 -21.28
N GLU A 117 -38.34 -2.47 -21.74
CA GLU A 117 -38.38 -3.67 -22.57
C GLU A 117 -37.62 -3.47 -23.88
N ASP A 118 -37.26 -4.61 -24.49
CA ASP A 118 -36.99 -4.81 -25.91
C ASP A 118 -35.80 -4.11 -26.55
N LEU A 119 -34.73 -4.88 -26.77
CA LEU A 119 -34.28 -5.19 -28.14
C LEU A 119 -33.64 -6.58 -28.18
N GLY A 120 -34.46 -7.59 -28.46
CA GLY A 120 -34.02 -8.83 -29.07
C GLY A 120 -33.96 -8.68 -30.59
N PHE A 121 -32.75 -8.75 -31.15
CA PHE A 121 -32.41 -9.23 -32.49
C PHE A 121 -30.96 -9.72 -32.47
#